data_AF-A0A351FNU9-F1
#
_entry.id   AF-A0A351FNU9-F1
#
_cell.length_a   1.000
_cell.length_b   1.000
_cell.length_c   1.000
_cell.angle_alpha   90.00
_cell.angle_beta   90.00
_cell.angle_gamma   90.00
#
_symmetry.space_group_name_H-M   'P 1'
#
loop_
_entity.id
_entity.type
_entity.pdbx_description
1 polymer ?
#
loop_
_entity_poly.entity_id
_entity_poly.type
_entity_poly.pdbx_seq_one_letter_code
_entity_poly.pdbx_strand_id
1 'polypeptide(L)'
;MQPTPPHQDAIPAARPVTGWFERGIFVATLMVCAIALAPNVADVDLWGHVQYGRDLLRDGLPATTTYSFTAEGYRWINHENLSEILLAVGAD
;
A
#
# COMPACT_ATOMS: atom_id res chain seq x y z
N MET A 1 -51.37 -41.91 26.34
CA MET A 1 -49.96 -41.56 26.65
C MET A 1 -49.48 -40.68 25.50
N GLN A 2 -49.46 -39.35 25.67
CA GLN A 2 -48.89 -38.47 24.65
C GLN A 2 -47.37 -38.36 24.87
N PRO A 3 -46.54 -38.46 23.82
CA PRO A 3 -45.10 -38.27 23.94
C PRO A 3 -44.82 -36.79 24.24
N THR A 4 -44.00 -36.55 25.27
CA THR A 4 -43.48 -35.23 25.61
C THR A 4 -42.59 -34.71 24.47
N PRO A 5 -42.71 -33.43 24.07
CA PRO A 5 -41.88 -32.86 23.01
C PRO A 5 -40.42 -32.76 23.48
N PRO A 6 -39.45 -32.85 22.55
CA PRO A 6 -38.03 -32.76 22.88
C PRO A 6 -37.67 -31.39 23.46
N HIS A 7 -36.85 -31.38 24.50
CA HIS A 7 -36.29 -30.18 25.11
C HIS A 7 -35.36 -29.52 24.09
N GLN A 8 -35.79 -28.41 23.51
CA GLN A 8 -34.94 -27.60 22.64
C GLN A 8 -34.01 -26.76 23.52
N ASP A 9 -32.79 -27.25 23.73
CA ASP A 9 -31.74 -26.45 24.35
C ASP A 9 -31.44 -25.26 23.42
N ALA A 10 -31.89 -24.06 23.81
CA ALA A 10 -31.62 -22.85 23.06
C ALA A 10 -30.11 -22.60 23.00
N ILE A 11 -29.56 -22.48 21.79
CA ILE A 11 -28.15 -22.10 21.60
C ILE A 11 -27.98 -20.69 22.18
N PRO A 12 -27.06 -20.47 23.15
CA PRO A 12 -26.87 -19.16 23.73
C PRO A 12 -26.42 -18.18 22.63
N ALA A 13 -27.10 -17.04 22.55
CA ALA A 13 -26.74 -15.97 21.62
C ALA A 13 -25.27 -15.57 21.84
N ALA A 14 -24.49 -15.53 20.76
CA ALA A 14 -23.10 -15.09 20.80
C ALA A 14 -23.05 -13.69 21.42
N ARG A 15 -22.24 -13.51 22.48
CA ARG A 15 -22.07 -12.18 23.09
C ARG A 15 -21.29 -11.32 22.10
N PRO A 16 -21.77 -10.12 21.76
CA PRO A 16 -21.00 -9.22 20.91
C PRO A 16 -19.68 -8.93 21.63
N VAL A 17 -18.58 -9.19 20.93
CA VAL A 17 -17.25 -8.76 21.38
C VAL A 17 -17.34 -7.24 21.54
N THR A 18 -16.93 -6.74 22.70
CA THR A 18 -17.28 -5.39 23.17
C THR A 18 -16.72 -4.30 22.25
N GLY A 19 -17.56 -3.36 21.79
CA GLY A 19 -17.17 -2.32 20.82
C GLY A 19 -16.02 -1.40 21.25
N TRP A 20 -15.61 -1.42 22.53
CA TRP A 20 -14.38 -0.76 23.01
C TRP A 20 -13.11 -1.41 22.47
N PHE A 21 -13.08 -2.73 22.31
CA PHE A 21 -11.94 -3.45 21.75
C PHE A 21 -11.78 -3.15 20.27
N GLU A 22 -12.88 -3.17 19.50
CA GLU A 22 -12.89 -2.80 18.07
C GLU A 22 -12.43 -1.36 17.84
N ARG A 23 -12.93 -0.41 18.64
CA ARG A 23 -12.48 0.98 18.60
C ARG A 23 -11.00 1.10 18.98
N GLY A 24 -10.55 0.33 19.96
CA GLY A 24 -9.14 0.27 20.36
C GLY A 24 -8.25 -0.20 19.22
N ILE A 25 -8.62 -1.27 18.53
CA ILE A 25 -7.92 -1.76 17.34
C ILE A 25 -7.89 -0.70 16.26
N PHE A 26 -9.04 -0.09 15.94
CA PHE A 26 -9.13 0.93 14.90
C PHE A 26 -8.20 2.13 15.19
N VAL A 27 -8.22 2.65 16.42
CA VAL A 27 -7.33 3.75 16.83
C VAL A 27 -5.86 3.32 16.76
N ALA A 28 -5.53 2.11 17.21
CA ALA A 28 -4.17 1.59 17.12
C ALA A 28 -3.69 1.48 15.66
N THR A 29 -4.54 0.99 14.75
CA THR A 29 -4.23 0.93 13.32
C THR A 29 -3.99 2.32 12.74
N LEU A 30 -4.86 3.28 13.03
CA LEU A 30 -4.66 4.66 12.57
C LEU A 30 -3.36 5.26 13.10
N MET A 31 -3.01 4.98 14.36
CA MET A 31 -1.76 5.46 14.96
C MET A 31 -0.54 4.84 14.26
N VAL A 32 -0.57 3.54 13.96
CA VAL A 32 0.50 2.86 13.21
C VAL A 32 0.67 3.48 11.82
N CYS A 33 -0.43 3.72 11.10
CA CYS A 33 -0.38 4.42 9.82
C CYS A 33 0.20 5.84 9.96
N ALA A 34 -0.25 6.61 10.95
CA ALA A 34 0.24 7.96 11.19
C ALA A 34 1.75 7.99 11.46
N ILE A 35 2.25 7.06 12.27
CA ILE A 35 3.69 6.93 12.55
C ILE A 35 4.45 6.51 11.30
N ALA A 36 3.94 5.56 10.51
CA ALA A 36 4.58 5.10 9.29
C ALA A 36 4.68 6.20 8.21
N LEU A 37 3.71 7.11 8.15
CA LEU A 37 3.66 8.23 7.21
C LEU A 37 4.28 9.54 7.78
N ALA A 38 4.71 9.55 9.05
CA ALA A 38 5.29 10.73 9.70
C ALA A 38 6.69 11.16 9.19
N PRO A 39 7.58 10.27 8.70
CA PRO A 39 8.88 10.71 8.21
C PRO A 39 8.74 11.71 7.06
N ASN A 40 9.32 12.90 7.23
CA ASN A 40 9.40 13.92 6.20
C ASN A 40 10.82 13.94 5.61
N VAL A 41 11.25 12.78 5.14
CA VAL A 41 12.53 12.60 4.45
C VAL A 41 12.19 12.03 3.09
N ALA A 42 12.68 12.67 2.03
CA ALA A 42 12.52 12.14 0.69
C ALA A 42 13.23 10.78 0.59
N ASP A 43 12.57 9.81 -0.04
CA ASP A 43 13.23 8.56 -0.37
C ASP A 43 14.43 8.84 -1.29
N VAL A 44 15.49 8.06 -1.13
CA VAL A 44 16.75 8.24 -1.87
C VAL A 44 16.58 7.97 -3.37
N ASP A 45 15.57 7.19 -3.74
CA ASP A 45 15.21 6.90 -5.13
C ASP A 45 14.21 7.92 -5.73
N LEU A 46 13.64 8.84 -4.92
CA LEU A 46 12.65 9.81 -5.37
C LEU A 46 13.15 10.68 -6.52
N TRP A 47 14.40 11.12 -6.45
CA TRP A 47 15.05 11.86 -7.54
C TRP A 47 15.03 11.05 -8.84
N GLY A 48 15.33 9.76 -8.75
CA GLY A 48 15.35 8.83 -9.88
C GLY A 48 13.98 8.71 -10.52
N HIS A 49 12.93 8.49 -9.73
CA HIS A 49 11.56 8.39 -10.25
C HIS A 49 11.10 9.65 -10.99
N VAL A 50 11.40 10.83 -10.45
CA VAL A 50 11.10 12.10 -11.12
C VAL A 50 11.89 12.21 -12.44
N GLN A 51 13.18 11.88 -12.43
CA GLN A 51 14.02 11.95 -13.63
C GLN A 51 13.58 10.93 -14.70
N TYR A 52 13.26 9.69 -14.31
CA TYR A 52 12.80 8.65 -15.24
C TYR A 52 11.49 9.04 -15.91
N GLY A 53 10.57 9.68 -15.18
CA GLY A 53 9.35 10.24 -15.75
C GLY A 53 9.61 11.35 -16.77
N ARG A 54 10.56 12.26 -16.48
CA ARG A 54 10.98 13.30 -17.43
C ARG A 54 11.60 12.72 -18.70
N ASP A 55 12.48 11.74 -18.55
CA ASP A 55 13.10 11.05 -19.68
C ASP A 55 12.04 10.29 -20.50
N LEU A 56 11.06 9.68 -19.84
CA LEU A 56 9.98 8.96 -20.51
C LEU A 56 9.04 9.89 -21.27
N LEU A 57 8.72 11.07 -20.73
CA LEU A 57 7.94 12.10 -21.41
C LEU A 57 8.68 12.68 -22.63
N ARG A 58 10.01 12.76 -22.57
CA ARG A 58 10.86 13.35 -23.60
C ARG A 58 11.20 12.36 -24.72
N ASP A 59 11.66 11.16 -24.35
CA ASP A 59 12.33 10.21 -25.22
C ASP A 59 11.57 8.87 -25.33
N GLY A 60 10.56 8.64 -24.49
CA GLY A 60 9.78 7.41 -24.45
C GLY A 60 10.35 6.33 -23.52
N LEU A 61 9.80 5.12 -23.59
CA LEU A 61 10.20 4.01 -22.71
C LEU A 61 11.66 3.59 -22.95
N PRO A 62 12.54 3.64 -21.92
CA PRO A 62 13.92 3.21 -22.07
C PRO A 62 14.02 1.68 -22.18
N ALA A 63 14.87 1.21 -23.10
CA ALA A 63 15.12 -0.22 -23.28
C ALA A 63 16.11 -0.80 -22.25
N THR A 64 17.03 0.03 -21.77
CA THR A 64 18.10 -0.34 -20.83
C THR A 64 18.17 0.65 -19.66
N THR A 65 18.82 0.25 -18.57
CA THR A 65 19.03 1.11 -17.39
C THR A 65 19.78 2.39 -17.77
N THR A 66 19.23 3.57 -17.44
CA THR A 66 19.85 4.86 -17.80
C THR A 66 20.83 5.37 -16.75
N TYR A 67 20.58 5.12 -15.45
CA TYR A 67 21.35 5.70 -14.33
C TYR A 67 21.91 4.64 -13.37
N SER A 68 22.17 3.42 -13.87
CA SER A 68 22.73 2.34 -13.06
C SER A 68 24.25 2.28 -13.17
N PHE A 69 24.94 2.32 -12.03
CA PHE A 69 26.40 2.22 -11.98
C PHE A 69 26.91 0.79 -12.19
N THR A 70 26.24 -0.22 -11.61
CA THR A 70 26.70 -1.62 -11.64
C THR A 70 26.01 -2.47 -12.71
N ALA A 71 24.88 -2.00 -13.25
CA ALA A 71 24.09 -2.73 -14.24
C ALA A 71 23.93 -1.92 -15.53
N GLU A 72 24.96 -1.19 -15.94
CA GLU A 72 24.96 -0.42 -17.20
C GLU A 72 24.56 -1.31 -18.40
N GLY A 73 23.65 -0.82 -19.24
CA GLY A 73 23.17 -1.53 -20.42
C GLY A 73 22.26 -2.73 -20.14
N TYR A 74 21.94 -3.06 -18.89
CA TYR A 74 20.97 -4.13 -18.58
C TYR A 74 19.57 -3.72 -19.02
N ARG A 75 18.75 -4.70 -19.40
CA ARG A 75 17.35 -4.49 -19.78
C ARG A 75 16.59 -3.79 -18.65
N TRP A 76 15.90 -2.70 -18.99
CA TRP A 76 15.04 -2.00 -18.05
C TRP A 76 13.67 -2.65 -17.98
N ILE A 77 13.30 -3.15 -16.80
CA ILE A 77 11.96 -3.70 -16.52
C ILE A 77 11.40 -2.89 -15.37
N ASN A 78 10.68 -1.83 -15.72
CA ASN A 78 10.08 -0.94 -14.77
C ASN A 78 8.56 -1.09 -14.75
N HIS A 79 7.98 -1.25 -13.57
CA HIS A 79 6.54 -1.34 -13.35
C HIS A 79 5.96 -0.02 -12.82
N GLU A 80 6.79 1.02 -12.67
CA GLU A 80 6.45 2.30 -12.07
C GLU A 80 6.35 3.44 -13.10
N ASN A 81 6.36 3.15 -14.40
CA ASN A 81 6.39 4.19 -15.44
C ASN A 81 5.22 5.20 -15.32
N LEU A 82 4.02 4.75 -14.92
CA LEU A 82 2.87 5.65 -14.76
C LEU A 82 3.05 6.56 -13.54
N SER A 83 3.54 6.04 -12.41
CA SER A 83 3.80 6.88 -11.23
C SER A 83 4.92 7.87 -11.50
N GLU A 84 5.97 7.45 -12.22
CA GLU A 84 7.07 8.33 -12.63
C GLU A 84 6.60 9.49 -13.51
N ILE A 85 5.69 9.25 -14.48
CA ILE A 85 5.07 10.33 -15.26
C ILE A 85 4.35 11.32 -14.35
N LEU A 86 3.54 10.83 -13.40
CA LEU A 86 2.79 11.69 -12.48
C LEU A 86 3.72 12.51 -11.57
N LEU A 87 4.81 11.90 -11.10
CA LEU A 87 5.83 12.57 -10.30
C LEU A 87 6.58 13.63 -11.10
N ALA A 88 6.94 13.35 -12.35
CA ALA A 88 7.57 14.32 -13.24
C ALA A 88 6.67 15.55 -13.45
N VAL A 89 5.39 15.33 -13.77
CA VAL A 89 4.41 16.41 -13.96
C VAL A 89 4.15 17.20 -12.66
N GLY A 90 4.13 16.52 -11.51
CA GLY A 90 3.91 17.19 -10.22
C GLY A 90 5.13 17.93 -9.66
N ALA A 91 6.32 17.67 -10.20
CA ALA A 91 7.58 18.29 -9.78
C ALA A 91 8.00 19.49 -10.66
N ASP A 92 7.23 19.81 -11.70
CA ASP A 92 7.36 20.99 -12.55
C ASP A 92 6.34 22.08 -12.14
#